data_AF-A0A7S0RW92-F1
#
_entry.id   AF-A0A7S0RW92-F1
#
_cell.length_a   1.000
_cell.length_b   1.000
_cell.length_c   1.000
_cell.angle_alpha   90.00
_cell.angle_beta   90.00
_cell.angle_gamma   90.00
#
_symmetry.space_group_name_H-M   'P 1'
#
loop_
_entity.id
_entity.type
_entity.pdbx_description
1 polymer ?
#
loop_
_entity_poly.entity_id
_entity_poly.type
_entity_poly.pdbx_seq_one_letter_code
_entity_poly.pdbx_strand_id
1 'polypeptide(L)'
;ARSQCFPRLSEAAQDRLAAYYVEIRDEARKAAERDDTDSSPVPVTVRQLEAIIRISESLAKMGLQTTATLEHVEMAIELFRKSTMDAVKSGVVAYNVATDPQRERIHRLEDKIRRRVHIGGNITTRRLLDEMVALGEPEA
;
A
#
# COMPACT_ATOMS: atom_id res chain seq x y z
N ALA A 1 4.37 -0.49 -32.73
CA ALA A 1 3.36 -0.46 -31.66
C ALA A 1 3.43 0.79 -30.79
N ARG A 2 4.54 1.06 -30.08
CA ARG A 2 4.63 2.11 -29.03
C ARG A 2 4.25 3.53 -29.47
N SER A 3 4.53 3.89 -30.72
CA SER A 3 4.29 5.21 -31.32
C SER A 3 3.04 5.30 -32.22
N GLN A 4 2.32 4.20 -32.44
CA GLN A 4 1.22 4.14 -33.42
C GLN A 4 -0.10 3.60 -32.85
N CYS A 5 -0.08 2.91 -31.70
CA CYS A 5 -1.28 2.43 -31.06
C CYS A 5 -1.48 3.15 -29.72
N PHE A 6 -2.66 3.72 -29.50
CA PHE A 6 -3.00 4.46 -28.28
C PHE A 6 -4.34 3.95 -27.76
N PRO A 7 -4.35 2.81 -27.05
CA PRO A 7 -5.59 2.20 -26.61
C PRO A 7 -6.40 3.12 -25.70
N ARG A 8 -7.72 2.95 -25.71
CA ARG A 8 -8.65 3.59 -24.76
C ARG A 8 -9.54 2.54 -24.12
N LEU A 9 -9.93 2.77 -22.88
CA LEU A 9 -10.83 1.87 -22.16
C LEU A 9 -12.22 1.84 -22.82
N SER A 10 -12.78 0.65 -23.01
CA SER A 10 -14.21 0.52 -23.29
C SER A 10 -15.05 0.93 -22.08
N GLU A 11 -16.32 1.25 -22.29
CA GLU A 11 -17.26 1.61 -21.23
C GLU A 11 -17.35 0.50 -20.16
N ALA A 12 -17.55 -0.75 -20.59
CA ALA A 12 -17.57 -1.90 -19.68
C ALA A 12 -16.26 -2.07 -18.87
N ALA A 13 -15.10 -1.72 -19.45
CA ALA A 13 -13.82 -1.75 -18.75
C ALA A 13 -13.74 -0.65 -17.67
N GLN A 14 -14.28 0.54 -17.95
CA GLN A 14 -14.34 1.65 -17.00
C GLN A 14 -15.25 1.31 -15.82
N ASP A 15 -16.43 0.76 -16.07
CA ASP A 15 -17.37 0.35 -15.03
C ASP A 15 -16.77 -0.70 -14.11
N ARG A 16 -16.08 -1.70 -14.69
CA ARG A 16 -15.41 -2.75 -13.91
C ARG A 16 -14.31 -2.18 -13.02
N LEU A 17 -13.50 -1.25 -13.53
CA LEU A 17 -12.43 -0.58 -12.78
C LEU A 17 -12.99 0.27 -11.64
N ALA A 18 -14.10 0.98 -11.87
CA ALA A 18 -14.78 1.78 -10.85
C ALA A 18 -15.32 0.88 -9.73
N ALA A 19 -16.01 -0.20 -10.07
CA ALA A 19 -16.50 -1.18 -9.10
C ALA A 19 -15.35 -1.78 -8.28
N TYR A 20 -14.28 -2.22 -8.95
CA TYR A 20 -13.11 -2.77 -8.28
C TYR A 20 -12.44 -1.79 -7.31
N TYR A 21 -12.34 -0.51 -7.69
CA TYR A 21 -11.77 0.52 -6.83
C TYR A 21 -12.59 0.70 -5.55
N VAL A 22 -13.92 0.69 -5.65
CA VAL A 22 -14.81 0.78 -4.49
C VAL A 22 -14.67 -0.45 -3.60
N GLU A 23 -14.67 -1.65 -4.18
CA GLU A 23 -14.48 -2.93 -3.46
C GLU A 23 -13.20 -2.91 -2.62
N ILE A 24 -12.06 -2.61 -3.25
CA ILE A 24 -10.78 -2.63 -2.56
C ILE A 24 -10.69 -1.53 -1.49
N ARG A 25 -11.28 -0.36 -1.73
CA ARG A 25 -11.29 0.72 -0.73
C ARG A 25 -12.13 0.35 0.50
N ASP A 26 -13.25 -0.34 0.30
CA ASP A 26 -14.09 -0.84 1.38
C ASP A 26 -13.40 -1.97 2.17
N GLU A 27 -12.73 -2.90 1.48
CA GLU A 27 -11.92 -3.94 2.12
C GLU A 27 -10.79 -3.34 2.97
N ALA A 28 -10.07 -2.34 2.45
CA ALA A 28 -9.01 -1.66 3.19
C ALA A 28 -9.55 -0.93 4.44
N ARG A 29 -10.74 -0.32 4.35
CA ARG A 29 -11.41 0.29 5.50
C ARG A 29 -11.79 -0.76 6.55
N LYS A 30 -12.39 -1.87 6.12
CA LYS A 30 -12.77 -2.97 7.03
C LYS A 30 -11.57 -3.63 7.69
N ALA A 31 -10.44 -3.73 7.00
CA ALA A 31 -9.18 -4.20 7.59
C ALA A 31 -8.69 -3.25 8.69
N ALA A 32 -8.77 -1.92 8.44
CA ALA A 32 -8.47 -0.88 9.43
C ALA A 32 -9.28 -1.01 10.72
N GLU A 33 -10.57 -1.34 10.59
CA GLU A 33 -11.50 -1.41 11.71
C GLU A 33 -11.35 -2.71 12.54
N ARG A 34 -10.73 -3.75 11.96
CA ARG A 34 -10.53 -5.06 12.62
C ARG A 34 -9.19 -5.16 13.33
N ASP A 35 -8.15 -4.56 12.76
CA ASP A 35 -6.86 -4.45 13.44
C ASP A 35 -6.91 -3.22 14.36
N ASP A 36 -7.13 -3.43 15.65
CA ASP A 36 -6.98 -2.41 16.73
C ASP A 36 -5.51 -1.96 16.91
N THR A 37 -4.66 -2.31 15.94
CA THR A 37 -3.25 -1.99 15.86
C THR A 37 -3.12 -0.69 15.06
N ASP A 38 -2.39 0.28 15.61
CA ASP A 38 -2.05 1.62 15.08
C ASP A 38 -1.38 1.63 13.67
N SER A 39 -1.32 0.47 13.01
CA SER A 39 -0.95 0.34 11.61
C SER A 39 -2.02 0.98 10.74
N SER A 40 -1.85 2.27 10.43
CA SER A 40 -2.62 2.95 9.39
C SER A 40 -2.65 2.07 8.13
N PRO A 41 -3.83 1.59 7.69
CA PRO A 41 -3.94 0.78 6.48
C PRO A 41 -3.39 1.58 5.32
N VAL A 42 -2.58 0.95 4.49
CA VAL A 42 -2.09 1.57 3.25
C VAL A 42 -3.32 2.02 2.46
N PRO A 43 -3.54 3.33 2.27
CA PRO A 43 -4.73 3.78 1.59
C PRO A 43 -4.65 3.30 0.15
N VAL A 44 -5.75 2.70 -0.33
CA VAL A 44 -5.90 2.32 -1.73
C VAL A 44 -5.97 3.63 -2.51
N THR A 45 -4.88 3.95 -3.20
CA THR A 45 -4.71 5.26 -3.84
C THR A 45 -5.15 5.24 -5.30
N VAL A 46 -5.56 6.40 -5.81
CA VAL A 46 -5.82 6.63 -7.24
C VAL A 46 -4.63 6.21 -8.12
N ARG A 47 -3.39 6.21 -7.58
CA ARG A 47 -2.20 5.72 -8.28
C ARG A 47 -2.27 4.22 -8.58
N GLN A 48 -2.83 3.39 -7.69
CA GLN A 48 -2.97 1.95 -7.93
C GLN A 48 -3.99 1.71 -9.06
N LEU A 49 -5.10 2.46 -9.07
CA LEU A 49 -6.05 2.43 -10.16
C LEU A 49 -5.41 2.84 -11.50
N GLU A 50 -4.64 3.93 -11.51
CA GLU A 50 -3.88 4.39 -12.68
C GLU A 50 -2.86 3.33 -13.16
N ALA A 51 -2.25 2.59 -12.24
CA ALA A 51 -1.33 1.51 -12.58
C ALA A 51 -2.06 0.37 -13.30
N ILE A 52 -3.23 -0.05 -12.81
CA ILE A 52 -4.05 -1.10 -13.45
C ILE A 52 -4.53 -0.63 -14.84
N ILE A 53 -4.92 0.63 -14.98
CA ILE A 53 -5.28 1.23 -16.28
C ILE A 53 -4.10 1.12 -17.24
N ARG A 54 -2.90 1.52 -16.83
CA ARG A 54 -1.68 1.42 -17.66
C ARG A 54 -1.34 -0.01 -18.05
N ILE A 55 -1.53 -0.99 -17.16
CA ILE A 55 -1.34 -2.41 -17.49
C ILE A 55 -2.38 -2.84 -18.54
N SER A 56 -3.64 -2.50 -18.35
CA SER A 56 -4.74 -2.84 -19.27
C SER A 56 -4.52 -2.28 -20.68
N GLU A 57 -4.11 -1.00 -20.77
CA GLU A 57 -3.74 -0.37 -22.04
C GLU A 57 -2.50 -1.02 -22.66
N SER A 58 -1.54 -1.45 -21.84
CA SER A 58 -0.34 -2.14 -22.33
C SER A 58 -0.67 -3.51 -22.92
N LEU A 59 -1.59 -4.26 -22.30
CA LEU A 59 -2.08 -5.54 -22.81
C LEU A 59 -2.78 -5.36 -24.16
N ALA A 60 -3.71 -4.41 -24.27
CA ALA A 60 -4.38 -4.10 -25.54
C ALA A 60 -3.37 -3.64 -26.62
N LYS A 61 -2.37 -2.85 -26.22
CA LYS A 61 -1.28 -2.40 -27.12
C LYS A 61 -0.41 -3.56 -27.62
N MET A 62 -0.19 -4.60 -26.83
CA MET A 62 0.53 -5.81 -27.26
C MET A 62 -0.27 -6.58 -28.32
N GLY A 63 -1.60 -6.60 -28.21
CA GLY A 63 -2.52 -7.14 -29.23
C GLY A 63 -2.77 -6.22 -30.42
N LEU A 64 -2.10 -5.06 -30.51
CA LEU A 64 -2.36 -4.01 -31.50
C LEU A 64 -3.81 -3.52 -31.54
N GLN A 65 -4.56 -3.67 -30.44
CA GLN A 65 -5.94 -3.22 -30.32
C GLN A 65 -5.99 -1.77 -29.87
N THR A 66 -6.88 -0.98 -30.47
CA THR A 66 -7.11 0.43 -30.11
C THR A 66 -8.05 0.60 -28.92
N THR A 67 -8.63 -0.49 -28.43
CA THR A 67 -9.57 -0.50 -27.31
C THR A 67 -9.14 -1.54 -26.28
N ALA A 68 -8.98 -1.10 -25.03
CA ALA A 68 -8.80 -1.97 -23.89
C ALA A 68 -10.18 -2.45 -23.41
N THR A 69 -10.46 -3.73 -23.68
CA THR A 69 -11.69 -4.43 -23.30
C THR A 69 -11.69 -4.87 -21.83
N LEU A 70 -12.85 -5.38 -21.39
CA LEU A 70 -13.04 -5.95 -20.05
C LEU A 70 -12.01 -7.05 -19.72
N GLU A 71 -11.71 -7.93 -20.67
CA GLU A 71 -10.76 -9.03 -20.49
C GLU A 71 -9.35 -8.53 -20.12
N HIS A 72 -8.90 -7.43 -20.73
CA HIS A 72 -7.60 -6.82 -20.39
C HIS A 72 -7.59 -6.28 -18.95
N VAL A 73 -8.70 -5.69 -18.51
CA VAL A 73 -8.85 -5.18 -17.15
C VAL A 73 -8.85 -6.32 -16.15
N GLU A 74 -9.60 -7.39 -16.41
CA GLU A 74 -9.65 -8.56 -15.53
C GLU A 74 -8.27 -9.20 -15.37
N MET A 75 -7.54 -9.37 -16.47
CA MET A 75 -6.17 -9.86 -16.45
C MET A 75 -5.23 -8.90 -15.70
N ALA A 76 -5.37 -7.59 -15.90
CA ALA A 76 -4.57 -6.59 -15.20
C ALA A 76 -4.83 -6.59 -13.69
N ILE A 77 -6.09 -6.73 -13.28
CA ILE A 77 -6.50 -6.87 -11.88
C ILE A 77 -5.89 -8.13 -11.27
N GLU A 78 -5.98 -9.26 -11.97
CA GLU A 78 -5.41 -10.52 -11.48
C GLU A 78 -3.89 -10.42 -11.30
N LEU A 79 -3.19 -9.86 -12.29
CA LEU A 79 -1.76 -9.62 -12.25
C LEU A 79 -1.37 -8.68 -11.12
N PHE A 80 -2.12 -7.59 -10.94
CA PHE A 80 -1.91 -6.63 -9.87
C PHE A 80 -2.12 -7.27 -8.49
N ARG A 81 -3.16 -8.09 -8.32
CA ARG A 81 -3.45 -8.78 -7.07
C ARG A 81 -2.37 -9.80 -6.73
N LYS A 82 -1.93 -10.61 -7.70
CA LYS A 82 -0.83 -11.57 -7.51
C LYS A 82 0.45 -10.83 -7.13
N SER A 83 0.86 -9.84 -7.91
CA SER A 83 2.08 -9.06 -7.63
C SER A 83 2.03 -8.29 -6.31
N THR A 84 0.88 -7.73 -5.94
CA THR A 84 0.74 -6.99 -4.67
C THR A 84 0.69 -7.92 -3.48
N MET A 85 -0.06 -9.03 -3.55
CA MET A 85 -0.15 -9.99 -2.46
C MET A 85 1.18 -10.73 -2.24
N ASP A 86 1.89 -11.07 -3.32
CA ASP A 86 3.22 -11.64 -3.23
C ASP A 86 4.21 -10.62 -2.66
N ALA A 87 4.16 -9.36 -3.10
CA ALA A 87 5.06 -8.34 -2.60
C ALA A 87 4.73 -7.85 -1.18
N VAL A 88 3.47 -7.97 -0.72
CA VAL A 88 3.08 -7.80 0.70
C VAL A 88 3.64 -8.96 1.53
N LYS A 89 3.50 -10.21 1.07
CA LYS A 89 4.09 -11.39 1.73
C LYS A 89 5.62 -11.38 1.73
N SER A 90 6.24 -10.82 0.70
CA SER A 90 7.69 -10.70 0.56
C SER A 90 8.26 -9.41 1.16
N GLY A 91 7.44 -8.51 1.69
CA GLY A 91 7.88 -7.26 2.32
C GLY A 91 8.42 -6.18 1.37
N VAL A 92 8.23 -6.31 0.05
CA VAL A 92 8.84 -5.45 -0.99
C VAL A 92 8.02 -4.19 -1.30
N VAL A 93 6.69 -4.20 -1.12
CA VAL A 93 5.85 -2.98 -1.32
C VAL A 93 6.03 -1.96 -0.18
N ALA A 94 6.84 -2.29 0.81
CA ALA A 94 7.03 -1.54 2.03
C ALA A 94 8.00 -0.34 1.86
N TYR A 95 8.03 0.31 0.70
CA TYR A 95 8.86 1.51 0.48
C TYR A 95 8.59 2.64 1.51
N ASN A 96 7.45 2.59 2.21
CA ASN A 96 7.09 3.48 3.31
C ASN A 96 6.59 2.74 4.57
N VAL A 97 6.76 1.42 4.64
CA VAL A 97 6.19 0.60 5.72
C VAL A 97 7.34 -0.20 6.31
N ALA A 98 7.51 -0.10 7.62
CA ALA A 98 8.46 -0.94 8.33
C ALA A 98 8.18 -2.43 8.02
N THR A 99 9.22 -3.21 7.72
CA THR A 99 9.12 -4.68 7.67
C THR A 99 8.57 -5.22 9.00
N ASP A 100 7.96 -6.40 9.03
CA ASP A 100 7.41 -6.98 10.27
C ASP A 100 8.39 -6.97 11.48
N PRO A 101 9.69 -7.31 11.34
CA PRO A 101 10.66 -7.12 12.43
C PRO A 101 10.93 -5.66 12.80
N GLN A 102 10.84 -4.73 11.85
CA GLN A 102 10.94 -3.29 12.13
C GLN A 102 9.68 -2.77 12.82
N ARG A 103 8.48 -3.29 12.50
CA ARG A 103 7.21 -2.95 13.17
C ARG A 103 7.22 -3.38 14.62
N GLU A 104 7.64 -4.61 14.92
CA GLU A 104 7.81 -5.07 16.30
C GLU A 104 8.77 -4.18 17.08
N ARG A 105 9.85 -3.73 16.45
CA ARG A 105 10.80 -2.80 17.07
C ARG A 105 10.19 -1.42 17.31
N ILE A 106 9.42 -0.89 16.36
CA ILE A 106 8.71 0.39 16.51
C ILE A 106 7.69 0.31 17.66
N HIS A 107 6.86 -0.74 17.70
CA HIS A 107 5.86 -0.92 18.76
C HIS A 107 6.52 -1.06 20.15
N ARG A 108 7.61 -1.83 20.27
CA ARG A 108 8.37 -1.92 21.53
C ARG A 108 8.94 -0.59 21.99
N LEU A 109 9.48 0.21 21.06
CA LEU A 109 9.99 1.55 21.36
C LEU A 109 8.86 2.50 21.76
N GLU A 110 7.74 2.45 21.05
CA GLU A 110 6.57 3.28 21.32
C GLU A 110 5.99 3.00 22.71
N ASP A 111 5.87 1.74 23.12
CA ASP A 111 5.43 1.35 24.46
C ASP A 111 6.37 1.90 25.55
N LYS A 112 7.68 1.85 25.32
CA LYS A 112 8.68 2.41 26.26
C LYS A 112 8.53 3.93 26.37
N ILE A 113 8.29 4.62 25.26
CA ILE A 113 8.09 6.07 25.22
C ILE A 113 6.78 6.45 25.91
N ARG A 114 5.65 5.79 25.58
CA ARG A 114 4.33 6.05 26.18
C ARG A 114 4.31 5.82 27.70
N ARG A 115 5.13 4.90 28.23
CA ARG A 115 5.30 4.71 29.68
C ARG A 115 6.07 5.83 30.39
N ARG A 116 6.92 6.56 29.68
CA ARG A 116 7.78 7.62 30.24
C ARG A 116 7.22 9.01 30.04
N VAL A 117 6.59 9.25 28.90
CA VAL A 117 5.98 10.52 28.55
C VAL A 117 4.47 10.33 28.62
N HIS A 118 3.84 10.89 29.66
CA HIS A 118 2.39 10.92 29.73
C HIS A 118 1.82 11.77 28.58
N ILE A 119 0.58 11.49 28.20
CA ILE A 119 -0.11 12.26 27.17
C ILE A 119 -0.14 13.74 27.60
N GLY A 120 0.35 14.64 26.73
CA GLY A 120 0.49 16.08 27.01
C GLY A 120 1.76 16.49 27.78
N GLY A 121 2.62 15.55 28.17
CA GLY A 121 3.93 15.84 28.74
C GLY A 121 4.96 16.19 27.67
N ASN A 122 5.97 16.98 28.03
CA ASN A 122 7.11 17.28 27.16
C ASN A 122 8.40 16.76 27.78
N ILE A 123 9.28 16.23 26.93
CA ILE A 123 10.64 15.84 27.28
C ILE A 123 11.56 16.26 26.14
N THR A 124 12.79 16.63 26.46
CA THR A 124 13.78 16.95 25.43
C THR A 124 14.24 15.69 24.73
N THR A 125 14.36 15.73 23.40
CA THR A 125 14.72 14.56 22.57
C THR A 125 16.03 13.91 23.02
N ARG A 126 17.02 14.72 23.43
CA ARG A 126 18.30 14.24 23.93
C ARG A 126 18.14 13.39 25.20
N ARG A 127 17.35 13.87 26.15
CA ARG A 127 17.07 13.14 27.39
C ARG A 127 16.29 11.85 27.12
N LEU A 128 15.33 11.89 26.20
CA LEU A 128 14.60 10.69 25.81
C LEU A 128 15.52 9.63 25.19
N LEU A 129 16.46 10.05 24.34
CA LEU A 129 17.46 9.15 23.74
C LEU A 129 18.38 8.54 24.81
N ASP A 130 18.92 9.36 25.71
CA ASP A 130 19.77 8.89 26.81
C ASP A 130 19.04 7.85 27.69
N GLU A 131 17.75 8.09 27.97
CA GLU A 131 16.90 7.16 28.71
C GLU A 131 16.60 5.86 27.94
N MET A 132 16.44 5.92 26.61
CA MET A 132 16.24 4.73 25.78
C MET A 132 17.50 3.86 25.70
N VAL A 133 18.68 4.48 25.59
CA VAL A 133 19.98 3.79 25.61
C VAL A 133 20.21 3.12 26.97
N ALA A 134 19.87 3.80 28.08
CA ALA A 134 19.94 3.23 29.42
C ALA A 134 19.01 2.02 29.62
N LEU A 135 17.95 1.90 28.82
CA LEU A 135 17.01 0.77 28.81
C LEU A 135 17.41 -0.35 27.84
N GLY A 136 18.64 -0.30 27.31
CA GLY A 136 19.23 -1.35 26.47
C GLY A 136 18.81 -1.29 25.01
N GLU A 137 18.26 -0.18 24.53
CA GLU A 137 18.07 0.04 23.09
C GLU A 137 19.40 0.44 22.45
N PRO A 138 19.75 -0.12 21.26
CA PRO A 138 20.99 0.23 20.59
C PRO A 138 20.98 1.70 20.20
N GLU A 139 22.06 2.40 20.57
CA GLU A 139 22.36 3.72 20.02
C GLU A 139 22.58 3.56 18.51
N ALA A 140 21.91 4.39 17.72
CA ALA A 140 21.94 4.29 16.25
C ALA A 140 23.34 4.54 15.68
#